data_AF-A0A2V1BRF3-F1
#
_entry.id   AF-A0A2V1BRF3-F1
#
_cell.length_a   1.000
_cell.length_b   1.000
_cell.length_c   1.000
_cell.angle_alpha   90.00
_cell.angle_beta   90.00
_cell.angle_gamma   90.00
#
_symmetry.space_group_name_H-M   'P 1'
#
loop_
_entity.id
_entity.type
_entity.pdbx_description
1 polymer ?
#
loop_
_entity_poly.entity_id
_entity_poly.type
_entity_poly.pdbx_seq_one_letter_code
_entity_poly.pdbx_strand_id
1 'polypeptide(L)'
;MLNTVLLTKNGATPVTKQLFLGPVSACIKGEPFVDVLNERTNSAQNLSDKLLGVPRFQTQECDQRTMLYLRLKRVGIISITHPLICILGCLTRDVFNTEAGRQIGMALMRETYDIIRKDMPAGPEYTFRFSELEKWANDKVTTSYAEYMSSMLMDVKLRRPPDFRANSGWMVHRGKQLGIATPAHEAAIKLITKLSEDQKRHFRELKEKEVEERRLGRIAMHHEPREPKAREVSEDDRIHMDRVEKKRIRKAKAIREGLGKQEIPEDYIAPKIRFIGNLQIRRTTVGKKARKN
;
A
#
# COMPACT_ATOMS: atom_id res chain seq x y z
N MET A 1 -9.18 0.11 33.05
CA MET A 1 -7.87 -0.19 32.44
C MET A 1 -8.16 -0.88 31.12
N LEU A 2 -7.58 -0.47 30.01
CA LEU A 2 -7.88 -1.05 28.70
C LEU A 2 -6.80 -2.07 28.36
N ASN A 3 -7.19 -3.34 28.30
CA ASN A 3 -6.31 -4.43 27.91
C ASN A 3 -6.01 -4.32 26.42
N THR A 4 -4.72 -4.29 26.06
CA THR A 4 -4.26 -4.27 24.67
C THR A 4 -3.74 -5.65 24.31
N VAL A 5 -4.18 -6.19 23.16
CA VAL A 5 -3.70 -7.49 22.66
C VAL A 5 -2.50 -7.29 21.75
N LEU A 6 -1.44 -8.08 21.99
CA LEU A 6 -0.24 -8.18 21.17
C LEU A 6 -0.24 -9.52 20.43
N LEU A 7 -0.11 -9.50 19.10
CA LEU A 7 0.16 -10.71 18.31
C LEU A 7 1.65 -11.02 18.29
N THR A 8 2.04 -12.21 18.74
CA THR A 8 3.39 -12.76 18.56
C THR A 8 3.34 -13.93 17.59
N LYS A 9 4.42 -14.21 16.85
CA LYS A 9 4.51 -15.44 16.03
C LYS A 9 5.79 -16.17 16.41
N ASN A 10 5.67 -17.24 17.19
CA ASN A 10 6.66 -18.25 17.45
C ASN A 10 6.55 -19.34 16.37
N GLY A 11 7.56 -19.38 15.51
CA GLY A 11 7.79 -20.35 14.45
C GLY A 11 9.02 -19.91 13.66
N ALA A 12 9.74 -20.86 13.04
CA ALA A 12 11.10 -20.75 12.48
C ALA A 12 11.39 -19.63 11.45
N THR A 13 10.47 -18.69 11.22
CA THR A 13 10.68 -17.47 10.43
C THR A 13 10.30 -16.24 11.26
N PRO A 14 11.26 -15.33 11.59
CA PRO A 14 11.10 -14.28 12.59
C PRO A 14 10.41 -13.03 12.04
N VAL A 15 9.27 -13.21 11.38
CA VAL A 15 8.43 -12.10 10.93
C VAL A 15 7.36 -11.84 12.00
N THR A 16 7.75 -11.24 13.12
CA THR A 16 6.83 -10.82 14.18
C THR A 16 5.96 -9.67 13.66
N LYS A 17 4.78 -9.98 13.13
CA LYS A 17 3.77 -8.98 12.79
C LYS A 17 2.99 -8.64 14.05
N GLN A 18 3.36 -7.52 14.67
CA GLN A 18 2.64 -6.98 15.83
C GLN A 18 1.43 -6.16 15.34
N LEU A 19 0.23 -6.61 15.67
CA LEU A 19 -0.98 -5.80 15.66
C LEU A 19 -1.21 -5.31 17.08
N PHE A 20 -1.48 -4.02 17.22
CA PHE A 20 -1.87 -3.43 18.49
C PHE A 20 -3.31 -2.93 18.37
N LEU A 21 -4.20 -3.49 19.17
CA LEU A 21 -5.57 -3.00 19.30
C LEU A 21 -5.67 -2.20 20.59
N GLY A 22 -5.95 -0.91 20.46
CA GLY A 22 -6.21 -0.02 21.59
C GLY A 22 -7.51 0.74 21.38
N PRO A 23 -8.00 1.49 22.39
CA PRO A 23 -9.20 2.30 22.25
C PRO A 23 -9.09 3.22 21.03
N VAL A 24 -10.11 3.22 20.19
CA VAL A 24 -10.20 4.12 19.04
C VAL A 24 -10.39 5.53 19.58
N SER A 25 -9.42 6.43 19.38
CA SER A 25 -9.58 7.84 19.73
C SER A 25 -10.77 8.43 18.99
N ALA A 26 -11.85 8.72 19.70
CA ALA A 26 -13.06 9.32 19.15
C ALA A 26 -12.94 10.84 19.18
N CYS A 27 -12.20 11.43 18.25
CA CYS A 27 -12.32 12.86 17.98
C CYS A 27 -13.34 13.08 16.87
N ILE A 28 -14.64 13.02 17.20
CA ILE A 28 -15.71 13.48 16.32
C ILE A 28 -16.46 14.56 17.09
N LYS A 29 -16.42 15.80 16.59
CA LYS A 29 -17.10 16.94 17.20
C LYS A 29 -18.62 16.73 17.12
N GLY A 30 -19.32 16.75 18.26
CA GLY A 30 -20.71 17.22 18.30
C GLY A 30 -21.84 16.27 18.73
N GLU A 31 -21.59 15.06 19.25
CA GLU A 31 -22.69 14.17 19.71
C GLU A 31 -22.44 13.57 21.10
N PRO A 32 -23.51 13.17 21.83
CA PRO A 32 -23.42 12.67 23.21
C PRO A 32 -22.53 11.42 23.28
N PHE A 33 -21.43 11.58 24.01
CA PHE A 33 -20.18 10.84 23.83
C PHE A 33 -20.14 9.46 24.50
N VAL A 34 -21.02 9.23 25.48
CA VAL A 34 -20.88 8.10 26.42
C VAL A 34 -21.28 6.78 25.77
N ASP A 35 -22.43 6.74 25.09
CA ASP A 35 -22.95 5.49 24.52
C ASP A 35 -22.09 4.98 23.35
N VAL A 36 -21.68 5.88 22.46
CA VAL A 36 -20.79 5.53 21.34
C VAL A 36 -19.42 5.07 21.82
N LEU A 37 -18.88 5.68 22.89
CA LEU A 37 -17.64 5.22 23.51
C LEU A 37 -17.81 3.83 24.14
N ASN A 38 -18.90 3.60 24.85
CA ASN A 38 -19.21 2.31 25.47
C ASN A 38 -19.35 1.21 24.42
N GLU A 39 -20.10 1.46 23.33
CA GLU A 39 -20.24 0.52 22.22
C GLU A 39 -18.90 0.18 21.57
N ARG A 40 -18.05 1.19 21.32
CA ARG A 40 -16.71 0.99 20.77
C ARG A 40 -15.81 0.22 21.71
N THR A 41 -15.90 0.50 23.01
CA THR A 41 -15.13 -0.20 24.05
C THR A 41 -15.56 -1.66 24.11
N ASN A 42 -16.86 -1.93 24.14
CA ASN A 42 -17.41 -3.29 24.12
C ASN A 42 -17.03 -4.04 22.85
N SER A 43 -17.08 -3.38 21.70
CA SER A 43 -16.67 -3.96 20.42
C SER A 43 -15.17 -4.27 20.36
N ALA A 44 -14.33 -3.36 20.87
CA ALA A 44 -12.89 -3.56 20.96
C ALA A 44 -12.55 -4.70 21.92
N GLN A 45 -13.20 -4.76 23.09
CA GLN A 45 -13.02 -5.84 24.05
C GLN A 45 -13.45 -7.18 23.47
N ASN A 46 -14.62 -7.27 22.83
CA ASN A 46 -15.09 -8.50 22.16
C ASN A 46 -14.09 -8.99 21.09
N LEU A 47 -13.51 -8.07 20.31
CA LEU A 47 -12.48 -8.42 19.34
C LEU A 47 -11.20 -8.90 20.04
N SER A 48 -10.75 -8.22 21.10
CA SER A 48 -9.61 -8.64 21.90
C SER A 48 -9.81 -10.04 22.48
N ASP A 49 -10.95 -10.31 23.10
CA ASP A 49 -11.30 -11.61 23.68
C ASP A 49 -11.30 -12.71 22.62
N LYS A 50 -11.89 -12.44 21.44
CA LYS A 50 -11.88 -13.35 20.30
C LYS A 50 -10.47 -13.63 19.81
N LEU A 51 -9.63 -12.62 19.70
CA LEU A 51 -8.25 -12.79 19.24
C LEU A 51 -7.42 -13.60 20.24
N LEU A 52 -7.57 -13.30 21.54
CA LEU A 52 -6.96 -14.05 22.65
C LEU A 52 -7.38 -15.53 22.64
N GLY A 53 -8.63 -15.80 22.27
CA GLY A 53 -9.19 -17.15 22.16
C GLY A 53 -8.75 -17.96 20.94
N VAL A 54 -7.98 -17.41 19.99
CA VAL A 54 -7.50 -18.15 18.81
C VAL A 54 -6.02 -18.54 18.96
N PRO A 55 -5.68 -19.80 19.30
CA PRO A 55 -4.29 -20.23 19.56
C PRO A 55 -3.35 -20.01 18.39
N ARG A 56 -3.86 -20.09 17.15
CA ARG A 56 -3.06 -19.86 15.92
C ARG A 56 -2.50 -18.46 15.81
N PHE A 57 -3.09 -17.49 16.49
CA PHE A 57 -2.65 -16.10 16.48
C PHE A 57 -1.61 -15.80 17.56
N GLN A 58 -1.42 -16.69 18.55
CA GLN A 58 -0.42 -16.54 19.62
C GLN A 58 -0.41 -15.13 20.21
N THR A 59 -1.62 -14.63 20.45
CA THR A 59 -1.91 -13.38 21.11
C THR A 59 -1.59 -13.45 22.59
N GLN A 60 -1.10 -12.34 23.15
CA GLN A 60 -0.97 -12.14 24.58
C GLN A 60 -1.52 -10.77 24.98
N GLU A 61 -2.08 -10.65 26.18
CA GLU A 61 -2.38 -9.35 26.76
C GLU A 61 -1.09 -8.61 27.11
N CYS A 62 -1.13 -7.28 26.96
CA CYS A 62 0.00 -6.42 27.20
C CYS A 62 -0.50 -5.12 27.86
N ASP A 63 0.24 -4.65 28.87
CA ASP A 63 -0.07 -3.39 29.52
C ASP A 63 0.24 -2.19 28.62
N GLN A 64 -0.30 -1.02 28.98
CA GLN A 64 -0.18 0.20 28.18
C GLN A 64 1.27 0.71 28.06
N ARG A 65 2.10 0.55 29.09
CA ARG A 65 3.49 1.02 29.08
C ARG A 65 4.33 0.16 28.17
N THR A 66 4.17 -1.16 28.25
CA THR A 66 4.83 -2.10 27.35
C THR A 66 4.38 -1.89 25.90
N MET A 67 3.09 -1.65 25.65
CA MET A 67 2.60 -1.28 24.32
C MET A 67 3.28 -0.01 23.81
N LEU A 68 3.34 1.05 24.63
CA LEU A 68 3.96 2.32 24.25
C LEU A 68 5.44 2.12 23.92
N TYR A 69 6.18 1.41 24.77
CA TYR A 69 7.58 1.03 24.54
C TYR A 69 7.76 0.31 23.19
N LEU A 70 6.96 -0.73 22.92
CA LEU A 70 7.05 -1.49 21.67
C LEU A 70 6.73 -0.63 20.43
N ARG A 71 5.74 0.26 20.54
CA ARG A 71 5.38 1.20 19.47
C ARG A 71 6.49 2.21 19.21
N LEU A 72 7.05 2.82 20.25
CA LEU A 72 8.17 3.76 20.13
C LEU A 72 9.40 3.09 19.52
N LYS A 73 9.75 1.89 19.99
CA LYS A 73 10.81 1.06 19.40
C LYS A 73 10.59 0.84 17.91
N ARG A 74 9.39 0.41 17.51
CA ARG A 74 9.05 0.16 16.10
C ARG A 74 9.13 1.44 15.26
N VAL A 75 8.53 2.53 15.75
CA VAL A 75 8.51 3.83 15.05
C VAL A 75 9.93 4.36 14.89
N GLY A 76 10.79 4.24 15.92
CA GLY A 76 12.21 4.60 15.85
C GLY A 76 12.97 3.82 14.78
N ILE A 77 12.86 2.49 14.77
CA ILE A 77 13.52 1.67 13.74
C ILE A 77 13.06 2.08 12.34
N ILE A 78 11.74 2.25 12.15
CA ILE A 78 11.15 2.55 10.83
C ILE A 78 11.50 3.97 10.37
N SER A 79 11.51 4.96 11.27
CA SER A 79 11.85 6.35 10.92
C SER A 79 13.29 6.52 10.47
N ILE A 80 14.20 5.61 10.87
CA ILE A 80 15.58 5.56 10.42
C ILE A 80 15.72 4.73 9.15
N THR A 81 15.33 3.46 9.20
CA THR A 81 15.65 2.48 8.16
C THR A 81 14.87 2.72 6.87
N HIS A 82 13.57 3.06 6.94
CA HIS A 82 12.76 3.19 5.73
C HIS A 82 13.20 4.38 4.85
N PRO A 83 13.47 5.58 5.39
CA PRO A 83 14.02 6.67 4.60
C PRO A 83 15.35 6.34 3.96
N LEU A 84 16.28 5.73 4.70
CA LEU A 84 17.58 5.34 4.14
C LEU A 84 17.44 4.35 2.98
N ILE A 85 16.66 3.29 3.18
CA ILE A 85 16.37 2.29 2.13
C ILE A 85 15.77 2.98 0.89
N CYS A 86 14.87 3.94 1.10
CA CYS A 86 14.24 4.69 0.02
C CYS A 86 15.22 5.62 -0.72
N ILE A 87 16.07 6.34 0.02
CA ILE A 87 17.05 7.29 -0.53
C ILE A 87 18.16 6.54 -1.29
N LEU A 88 18.65 5.44 -0.74
CA LEU A 88 19.72 4.63 -1.32
C LEU A 88 19.20 3.66 -2.40
N GLY A 89 17.88 3.44 -2.47
CA GLY A 89 17.27 2.52 -3.44
C GLY A 89 17.68 1.06 -3.25
N CYS A 90 18.07 0.66 -2.03
CA CYS A 90 18.68 -0.63 -1.73
C CYS A 90 17.74 -1.61 -1.01
N LEU A 91 18.23 -2.81 -0.66
CA LEU A 91 17.55 -3.72 0.26
C LEU A 91 17.84 -3.35 1.71
N THR A 92 17.08 -3.90 2.65
CA THR A 92 17.26 -3.60 4.09
C THR A 92 18.68 -3.92 4.56
N ARG A 93 19.24 -5.07 4.17
CA ARG A 93 20.61 -5.50 4.55
C ARG A 93 21.72 -4.54 4.13
N ASP A 94 21.48 -3.73 3.09
CA ASP A 94 22.50 -2.91 2.45
C ASP A 94 22.56 -1.48 2.99
N VAL A 95 21.62 -1.11 3.86
CA VAL A 95 21.38 0.27 4.27
C VAL A 95 22.57 0.95 4.96
N PHE A 96 23.39 0.17 5.68
CA PHE A 96 24.59 0.66 6.41
C PHE A 96 25.91 0.18 5.78
N ASN A 97 25.87 -0.44 4.59
CA ASN A 97 27.07 -0.93 3.91
C ASN A 97 27.89 0.22 3.31
N THR A 98 27.23 1.33 2.98
CA THR A 98 27.87 2.53 2.42
C THR A 98 28.18 3.56 3.51
N GLU A 99 29.25 4.34 3.30
CA GLU A 99 29.63 5.41 4.23
C GLU A 99 28.54 6.49 4.31
N ALA A 100 27.95 6.87 3.17
CA ALA A 100 26.82 7.79 3.13
C ALA A 100 25.60 7.27 3.93
N GLY A 101 25.28 5.97 3.79
CA GLY A 101 24.21 5.34 4.56
C GLY A 101 24.46 5.38 6.07
N ARG A 102 25.70 5.13 6.51
CA ARG A 102 26.09 5.26 7.92
C ARG A 102 25.98 6.70 8.44
N GLN A 103 26.45 7.68 7.67
CA GLN A 103 26.40 9.09 8.07
C GLN A 103 24.97 9.61 8.20
N ILE A 104 24.14 9.39 7.18
CA ILE A 104 22.72 9.79 7.21
C ILE A 104 21.99 9.03 8.32
N GLY A 105 22.28 7.72 8.46
CA GLY A 105 21.66 6.89 9.48
C GLY A 105 21.99 7.35 10.89
N MET A 106 23.22 7.76 11.15
CA MET A 106 23.65 8.30 12.44
C MET A 106 22.92 9.62 12.76
N ALA A 107 22.76 10.50 11.78
CA ALA A 107 22.02 11.75 11.95
C ALA A 107 20.54 11.48 12.29
N LEU A 108 19.89 10.57 11.57
CA LEU A 108 18.51 10.14 11.86
C LEU A 108 18.39 9.47 13.23
N MET A 109 19.36 8.64 13.62
CA MET A 109 19.39 7.97 14.93
C MET A 109 19.47 8.97 16.08
N ARG A 110 20.31 10.02 15.98
CA ARG A 110 20.45 11.04 17.02
C ARG A 110 19.13 11.77 17.28
N GLU A 111 18.50 12.27 16.22
CA GLU A 111 17.20 12.95 16.32
C GLU A 111 16.12 12.01 16.87
N THR A 112 16.09 10.76 16.38
CA THR A 112 15.15 9.74 16.84
C THR A 112 15.33 9.44 18.32
N TYR A 113 16.57 9.29 18.78
CA TYR A 113 16.89 9.03 20.18
C TYR A 113 16.44 10.16 21.08
N ASP A 114 16.71 11.42 20.68
CA ASP A 114 16.34 12.59 21.46
C ASP A 114 14.84 12.74 21.64
N ILE A 115 14.06 12.37 20.63
CA ILE A 115 12.59 12.36 20.70
C ILE A 115 12.10 11.18 21.54
N ILE A 116 12.49 9.95 21.19
CA ILE A 116 11.94 8.74 21.81
C ILE A 116 12.27 8.68 23.31
N ARG A 117 13.47 9.09 23.74
CA ARG A 117 13.84 9.05 25.16
C ARG A 117 12.96 9.96 26.03
N LYS A 118 12.34 11.00 25.45
CA LYS A 118 11.42 11.91 26.16
C LYS A 118 10.03 11.30 26.33
N ASP A 119 9.63 10.41 25.43
CA ASP A 119 8.32 9.75 25.42
C ASP A 119 8.37 8.34 26.02
N MET A 120 9.56 7.83 26.33
CA MET A 120 9.72 6.50 26.87
C MET A 120 9.09 6.40 28.27
N PRO A 121 8.33 5.33 28.58
CA PRO A 121 7.82 5.13 29.93
C PRO A 121 8.98 5.11 30.94
N ALA A 122 8.78 5.71 32.11
CA ALA A 122 9.73 5.57 33.22
C ALA A 122 9.80 4.08 33.67
N GLY A 123 10.91 3.64 34.24
CA GLY A 123 11.05 2.29 34.81
C GLY A 123 12.34 1.60 34.36
N PRO A 124 12.93 0.72 35.20
CA PRO A 124 14.15 -0.02 34.86
C PRO A 124 13.97 -0.96 33.67
N GLU A 125 12.77 -1.46 33.42
CA GLU A 125 12.42 -2.33 32.30
C GLU A 125 12.36 -1.61 30.94
N TYR A 126 12.27 -0.28 30.95
CA TYR A 126 12.15 0.57 29.75
C TYR A 126 13.37 1.48 29.55
N THR A 127 14.53 1.12 30.11
CA THR A 127 15.76 1.85 29.82
C THR A 127 15.99 1.90 28.31
N PHE A 128 16.27 3.09 27.81
CA PHE A 128 16.50 3.34 26.40
C PHE A 128 17.75 4.18 26.22
N ARG A 129 18.83 3.50 25.81
CA ARG A 129 20.13 4.09 25.51
C ARG A 129 20.30 4.22 24.01
N PHE A 130 21.18 5.13 23.60
CA PHE A 130 21.50 5.31 22.19
C PHE A 130 22.01 4.02 21.52
N SER A 131 22.88 3.28 22.22
CA SER A 131 23.40 1.99 21.74
C SER A 131 22.31 0.92 21.55
N GLU A 132 21.19 0.99 22.28
CA GLU A 132 20.07 0.09 22.07
C GLU A 132 19.32 0.43 20.79
N LEU A 133 19.18 1.72 20.45
CA LEU A 133 18.60 2.14 19.18
C LEU A 133 19.46 1.69 17.99
N GLU A 134 20.78 1.87 18.08
CA GLU A 134 21.73 1.37 17.08
C GLU A 134 21.59 -0.15 16.91
N LYS A 135 21.59 -0.88 18.03
CA LYS A 135 21.39 -2.34 18.01
C LYS A 135 20.07 -2.70 17.36
N TRP A 136 18.97 -2.05 17.71
CA TRP A 136 17.66 -2.34 17.11
C TRP A 136 17.62 -2.08 15.61
N ALA A 137 18.25 -1.00 15.15
CA ALA A 137 18.37 -0.71 13.72
C ALA A 137 19.23 -1.76 13.01
N ASN A 138 20.37 -2.16 13.58
CA ASN A 138 21.24 -3.18 13.03
C ASN A 138 20.60 -4.58 13.03
N ASP A 139 19.92 -4.98 14.11
CA ASP A 139 19.17 -6.23 14.20
C ASP A 139 18.10 -6.30 13.12
N LYS A 140 17.43 -5.17 12.81
CA LYS A 140 16.44 -5.13 11.73
C LYS A 140 17.07 -5.41 10.36
N VAL A 141 18.31 -4.98 10.16
CA VAL A 141 19.08 -5.11 8.91
C VAL A 141 19.62 -6.53 8.74
N THR A 142 19.98 -7.21 9.83
CA THR A 142 20.59 -8.55 9.82
C THR A 142 19.60 -9.71 9.97
N THR A 143 18.36 -9.44 10.40
CA THR A 143 17.33 -10.48 10.59
C THR A 143 16.64 -10.87 9.28
N SER A 144 15.57 -11.70 9.36
CA SER A 144 14.77 -12.12 8.19
C SER A 144 14.24 -11.01 7.30
N TYR A 145 14.32 -9.74 7.73
CA TYR A 145 13.94 -8.59 6.92
C TYR A 145 15.04 -8.10 5.97
N ALA A 146 16.24 -8.68 6.03
CA ALA A 146 17.41 -8.35 5.22
C ALA A 146 17.10 -8.21 3.73
N GLU A 147 16.35 -9.16 3.17
CA GLU A 147 16.01 -9.24 1.73
C GLU A 147 14.83 -8.36 1.31
N TYR A 148 14.16 -7.70 2.27
CA TYR A 148 12.94 -6.96 1.97
C TYR A 148 13.25 -5.52 1.56
N MET A 149 12.45 -5.02 0.62
CA MET A 149 12.34 -3.58 0.36
C MET A 149 11.43 -2.94 1.41
N SER A 150 11.74 -1.71 1.80
CA SER A 150 10.84 -0.94 2.66
C SER A 150 9.52 -0.64 1.92
N SER A 151 8.42 -0.54 2.67
CA SER A 151 7.12 -0.16 2.08
C SER A 151 7.19 1.20 1.39
N MET A 152 8.00 2.12 1.93
CA MET A 152 8.22 3.45 1.37
C MET A 152 8.92 3.39 0.02
N LEU A 153 9.97 2.57 -0.13
CA LEU A 153 10.64 2.35 -1.42
C LEU A 153 9.68 1.70 -2.42
N MET A 154 8.84 0.76 -1.97
CA MET A 154 7.80 0.15 -2.80
C MET A 154 6.80 1.19 -3.30
N ASP A 155 6.34 2.11 -2.45
CA ASP A 155 5.44 3.19 -2.88
C ASP A 155 6.09 4.08 -3.94
N VAL A 156 7.37 4.44 -3.78
CA VAL A 156 8.12 5.19 -4.78
C VAL A 156 8.23 4.42 -6.10
N LYS A 157 8.64 3.15 -6.08
CA LYS A 157 8.74 2.30 -7.29
C LYS A 157 7.40 2.11 -7.98
N LEU A 158 6.33 1.97 -7.21
CA LEU A 158 4.96 1.86 -7.70
C LEU A 158 4.33 3.22 -8.04
N ARG A 159 5.08 4.33 -7.93
CA ARG A 159 4.65 5.70 -8.23
C ARG A 159 3.44 6.15 -7.41
N ARG A 160 3.28 5.58 -6.21
CA ARG A 160 2.32 6.00 -5.19
C ARG A 160 2.94 7.10 -4.33
N PRO A 161 2.14 8.02 -3.77
CA PRO A 161 2.64 8.93 -2.75
C PRO A 161 3.17 8.12 -1.55
N PRO A 162 4.45 8.27 -1.15
CA PRO A 162 4.98 7.54 -0.01
C PRO A 162 4.35 8.05 1.29
N ASP A 163 3.95 7.14 2.17
CA ASP A 163 3.43 7.52 3.50
C ASP A 163 4.58 7.74 4.50
N PHE A 164 4.95 9.01 4.68
CA PHE A 164 5.89 9.44 5.72
C PHE A 164 5.19 9.80 7.04
N ARG A 165 3.87 10.01 7.05
CA ARG A 165 3.16 10.67 8.16
C ARG A 165 3.25 9.89 9.47
N ALA A 166 3.09 8.58 9.38
CA ALA A 166 3.10 7.70 10.55
C ALA A 166 4.50 7.47 11.15
N ASN A 167 5.57 7.77 10.41
CA ASN A 167 6.95 7.41 10.78
C ASN A 167 7.82 8.67 10.89
N SER A 168 8.56 9.03 9.84
CA SER A 168 9.44 10.21 9.84
C SER A 168 8.66 11.52 10.04
N GLY A 169 7.43 11.61 9.54
CA GLY A 169 6.55 12.75 9.79
C GLY A 169 6.10 12.86 11.24
N TRP A 170 5.95 11.73 11.94
CA TRP A 170 5.71 11.72 13.38
C TRP A 170 6.93 12.25 14.14
N MET A 171 8.15 11.87 13.75
CA MET A 171 9.38 12.43 14.35
C MET A 171 9.46 13.95 14.21
N VAL A 172 9.24 14.49 13.01
CA VAL A 172 9.25 15.95 12.79
C VAL A 172 8.17 16.64 13.62
N HIS A 173 6.95 16.09 13.62
CA HIS A 173 5.85 16.66 14.39
C HIS A 173 6.11 16.63 15.90
N ARG A 174 6.58 15.49 16.42
CA ARG A 174 6.85 15.31 17.84
C ARG A 174 8.08 16.10 18.30
N GLY A 175 9.14 16.15 17.50
CA GLY A 175 10.31 17.00 17.74
C GLY A 175 9.90 18.46 17.91
N LYS A 176 9.05 19.00 17.02
CA LYS A 176 8.49 20.35 17.15
C LYS A 176 7.71 20.57 18.45
N GLN A 177 6.89 19.60 18.87
CA GLN A 177 6.18 19.68 20.16
C GLN A 177 7.11 19.69 21.37
N LEU A 178 8.26 19.01 21.27
CA LEU A 178 9.25 18.90 22.33
C LEU A 178 10.34 20.00 22.27
N GLY A 179 10.31 20.88 21.26
CA GLY A 179 11.36 21.87 21.03
C GLY A 179 12.69 21.26 20.56
N ILE A 180 12.66 20.06 19.96
CA ILE A 180 13.83 19.34 19.44
C ILE A 180 13.86 19.52 17.92
N ALA A 181 14.97 20.04 17.39
CA ALA A 181 15.15 20.21 15.95
C ALA A 181 15.34 18.85 15.26
N THR A 182 14.71 18.66 14.10
CA THR A 182 14.79 17.42 13.31
C THR A 182 15.23 17.65 11.85
N PRO A 183 16.36 18.34 11.60
CA PRO A 183 16.79 18.70 10.25
C PRO A 183 17.04 17.49 9.34
N ALA A 184 17.56 16.38 9.85
CA ALA A 184 17.84 15.17 9.08
C ALA A 184 16.54 14.48 8.63
N HIS A 185 15.54 14.34 9.53
CA HIS A 185 14.23 13.79 9.14
C HIS A 185 13.51 14.69 8.12
N GLU A 186 13.56 16.00 8.29
CA GLU A 186 12.98 16.94 7.32
C GLU A 186 13.67 16.86 5.95
N ALA A 187 15.00 16.81 5.94
CA ALA A 187 15.78 16.64 4.70
C ALA A 187 15.46 15.31 4.02
N ALA A 188 15.35 14.21 4.78
CA ALA A 188 14.99 12.90 4.26
C ALA A 188 13.60 12.91 3.61
N ILE A 189 12.59 13.51 4.26
CA ILE A 189 11.23 13.64 3.70
C ILE A 189 11.26 14.45 2.39
N LYS A 190 11.98 15.58 2.36
CA LYS A 190 12.12 16.41 1.15
C LYS A 190 12.77 15.62 0.01
N LEU A 191 13.85 14.91 0.28
CA LEU A 191 14.56 14.12 -0.73
C LEU A 191 13.70 12.99 -1.30
N ILE A 192 12.99 12.25 -0.44
CA ILE A 192 12.11 11.16 -0.85
C ILE A 192 10.92 11.68 -1.66
N THR A 193 10.38 12.84 -1.29
CA THR A 193 9.31 13.50 -2.05
C THR A 193 9.81 13.83 -3.47
N LYS A 194 10.99 14.44 -3.58
CA LYS A 194 11.63 14.72 -4.87
C LYS A 194 11.87 13.45 -5.69
N LEU A 195 12.41 12.40 -5.07
CA LEU A 195 12.62 11.09 -5.73
C LEU A 195 11.30 10.50 -6.27
N SER A 196 10.20 10.60 -5.51
CA SER A 196 8.88 10.16 -5.96
C SER A 196 8.36 10.95 -7.16
N GLU A 197 8.57 12.28 -7.17
CA GLU A 197 8.18 13.15 -8.27
C GLU A 197 9.01 12.91 -9.53
N ASP A 198 10.32 12.74 -9.37
CA ASP A 198 11.25 12.46 -10.47
C ASP A 198 10.90 11.11 -11.13
N GLN A 199 10.62 10.07 -10.34
CA GLN A 199 10.14 8.77 -10.84
C GLN A 199 8.80 8.88 -11.60
N LYS A 200 7.86 9.68 -11.11
CA LYS A 200 6.59 9.93 -11.80
C LYS A 200 6.79 10.67 -13.12
N ARG A 201 7.67 11.67 -13.14
CA ARG A 201 8.00 12.44 -14.35
C ARG A 201 8.63 11.54 -15.41
N HIS A 202 9.67 10.78 -15.04
CA HIS A 202 10.34 9.87 -15.95
C HIS A 202 9.38 8.83 -16.55
N PHE A 203 8.47 8.28 -15.74
CA PHE A 203 7.47 7.35 -16.25
C PHE A 203 6.48 7.98 -17.24
N ARG A 204 6.08 9.25 -17.04
CA ARG A 204 5.22 9.97 -17.99
C ARG A 204 5.92 10.16 -19.32
N GLU A 205 7.18 10.59 -19.30
CA GLU A 205 8.00 10.77 -20.51
C GLU A 205 8.14 9.45 -21.30
N LEU A 206 8.38 8.32 -20.62
CA LEU A 206 8.44 7.01 -21.28
C LEU A 206 7.10 6.61 -21.91
N LYS A 207 5.98 6.86 -21.23
CA LYS A 207 4.64 6.61 -21.78
C LYS A 207 4.33 7.50 -22.98
N GLU A 208 4.72 8.77 -22.93
CA GLU A 208 4.53 9.70 -24.04
C GLU A 208 5.32 9.25 -25.28
N LYS A 209 6.57 8.81 -25.09
CA LYS A 209 7.37 8.20 -26.17
C LYS A 209 6.72 6.93 -26.74
N GLU A 210 6.25 6.03 -25.89
CA GLU A 210 5.56 4.80 -26.33
C GLU A 210 4.28 5.11 -27.15
N VAL A 211 3.52 6.13 -26.73
CA VAL A 211 2.32 6.58 -27.44
C VAL A 211 2.68 7.18 -28.80
N GLU A 212 3.74 7.99 -28.86
CA GLU A 212 4.20 8.60 -30.12
C GLU A 212 4.76 7.56 -31.09
N GLU A 213 5.56 6.60 -30.61
CA GLU A 213 6.02 5.46 -31.42
C GLU A 213 4.85 4.64 -31.98
N ARG A 214 3.81 4.38 -31.17
CA ARG A 214 2.59 3.70 -31.63
C ARG A 214 1.77 4.53 -32.61
N ARG A 215 1.89 5.86 -32.58
CA ARG A 215 1.24 6.76 -33.53
C ARG A 215 1.98 6.74 -34.86
N LEU A 216 3.30 6.87 -34.83
CA LEU A 216 4.17 6.80 -36.02
C LEU A 216 4.09 5.42 -36.70
N GLY A 217 4.12 4.33 -35.93
CA GLY A 217 3.96 2.98 -36.46
C GLY A 217 2.59 2.76 -37.13
N ARG A 218 1.52 3.39 -36.63
CA ARG A 218 0.21 3.37 -37.29
C ARG A 218 0.21 4.16 -38.59
N ILE A 219 0.89 5.31 -38.64
CA ILE A 219 1.03 6.09 -39.88
C ILE A 219 1.82 5.30 -40.93
N ALA A 220 2.91 4.66 -40.55
CA ALA A 220 3.71 3.82 -41.44
C ALA A 220 2.91 2.65 -42.03
N MET A 221 2.11 1.94 -41.22
CA MET A 221 1.24 0.86 -41.71
C MET A 221 0.12 1.34 -42.66
N HIS A 222 -0.26 2.61 -42.62
CA HIS A 222 -1.23 3.19 -43.56
C HIS A 222 -0.58 3.73 -44.84
N HIS A 223 0.74 3.82 -44.89
CA HIS A 223 1.50 4.33 -46.04
C HIS A 223 2.24 3.27 -46.85
N GLU A 224 2.23 1.99 -46.45
CA GLU A 224 2.52 0.93 -47.41
C GLU A 224 1.50 1.04 -48.55
N PRO A 225 1.95 1.26 -49.81
CA PRO A 225 1.08 1.12 -50.94
C PRO A 225 0.54 -0.30 -50.84
N ARG A 226 -0.74 -0.43 -50.47
CA ARG A 226 -1.45 -1.67 -50.76
C ARG A 226 -1.34 -1.78 -52.27
N GLU A 227 -0.41 -2.61 -52.75
CA GLU A 227 -0.59 -3.20 -54.07
C GLU A 227 -2.06 -3.61 -54.10
N PRO A 228 -2.81 -3.15 -55.12
CA PRO A 228 -4.19 -3.56 -55.25
C PRO A 228 -4.15 -5.07 -55.41
N LYS A 229 -4.23 -5.80 -54.28
CA LYS A 229 -4.65 -7.17 -54.26
C LYS A 229 -6.00 -7.07 -54.91
N ALA A 230 -6.07 -7.48 -56.17
CA ALA A 230 -7.30 -7.71 -56.86
C ALA A 230 -8.12 -8.52 -55.88
N ARG A 231 -9.04 -7.84 -55.19
CA ARG A 231 -10.06 -8.54 -54.44
C ARG A 231 -10.79 -9.25 -55.55
N GLU A 232 -10.51 -10.55 -55.70
CA GLU A 232 -11.50 -11.45 -56.23
C GLU A 232 -12.73 -11.19 -55.36
N VAL A 233 -13.62 -10.35 -55.89
CA VAL A 233 -14.91 -10.09 -55.30
C VAL A 233 -15.58 -11.45 -55.36
N SER A 234 -15.49 -12.23 -54.28
CA SER A 234 -16.32 -13.43 -54.16
C SER A 234 -17.74 -12.98 -54.43
N GLU A 235 -18.49 -13.69 -55.27
CA GLU A 235 -19.83 -13.29 -55.71
C GLU A 235 -20.76 -12.87 -54.54
N ASP A 236 -20.53 -13.42 -53.35
CA ASP A 236 -21.20 -13.07 -52.09
C ASP A 236 -21.16 -11.58 -51.69
N ASP A 237 -20.13 -10.81 -52.08
CA ASP A 237 -20.00 -9.39 -51.72
C ASP A 237 -20.82 -8.46 -52.62
N ARG A 238 -21.41 -8.96 -53.71
CA ARG A 238 -22.28 -8.18 -54.62
C ARG A 238 -23.72 -8.04 -54.12
N ILE A 239 -24.13 -8.86 -53.16
CA ILE A 239 -25.47 -8.81 -52.58
C ILE A 239 -25.45 -7.81 -51.43
N HIS A 240 -26.15 -6.68 -51.59
CA HIS A 240 -26.29 -5.66 -50.54
C HIS A 240 -27.20 -6.18 -49.41
N MET A 241 -26.69 -7.13 -48.64
CA MET A 241 -27.42 -7.73 -47.52
C MET A 241 -27.47 -6.77 -46.34
N ASP A 242 -28.67 -6.60 -45.77
CA ASP A 242 -28.88 -5.86 -44.53
C ASP A 242 -27.98 -6.42 -43.40
N ARG A 243 -27.56 -5.53 -42.49
CA ARG A 243 -26.73 -5.85 -41.32
C ARG A 243 -27.33 -6.98 -40.47
N VAL A 244 -28.66 -7.04 -40.38
CA VAL A 244 -29.38 -8.08 -39.65
C VAL A 244 -29.21 -9.44 -40.34
N GLU A 245 -29.32 -9.47 -41.66
CA GLU A 245 -29.18 -10.67 -42.48
C GLU A 245 -27.74 -11.21 -42.43
N LYS A 246 -26.74 -10.32 -42.49
CA LYS A 246 -25.32 -10.70 -42.29
C LYS A 246 -25.07 -11.32 -40.92
N LYS A 247 -25.74 -10.83 -39.86
CA LYS A 247 -25.66 -11.42 -38.52
C LYS A 247 -26.32 -12.80 -38.46
N ARG A 248 -27.46 -12.98 -39.14
CA ARG A 248 -28.16 -14.28 -39.22
C ARG A 248 -27.29 -15.33 -39.92
N ILE A 249 -26.69 -14.99 -41.06
CA ILE A 249 -25.79 -15.90 -41.79
C ILE A 249 -24.56 -16.25 -40.95
N ARG A 250 -23.90 -15.26 -40.32
CA ARG A 250 -22.73 -15.53 -39.46
C ARG A 250 -23.09 -16.43 -38.27
N LYS A 251 -24.26 -16.22 -37.65
CA LYS A 251 -24.74 -17.06 -36.54
C LYS A 251 -25.05 -18.48 -37.02
N ALA A 252 -25.72 -18.63 -38.18
CA ALA A 252 -26.01 -19.92 -38.77
C ALA A 252 -24.72 -20.68 -39.15
N LYS A 253 -23.73 -19.98 -39.71
CA LYS A 253 -22.40 -20.53 -40.01
C LYS A 253 -21.68 -20.99 -38.73
N ALA A 254 -21.66 -20.16 -37.69
CA ALA A 254 -21.07 -20.55 -36.39
C ALA A 254 -21.78 -21.76 -35.75
N ILE A 255 -23.10 -21.90 -35.91
CA ILE A 255 -23.84 -23.08 -35.46
C ILE A 255 -23.46 -24.33 -36.28
N ARG A 256 -23.35 -24.19 -37.61
CA ARG A 256 -22.94 -25.28 -38.51
C ARG A 256 -21.49 -25.73 -38.25
N GLU A 257 -20.61 -24.78 -37.93
CA GLU A 257 -19.18 -25.02 -37.63
C GLU A 257 -18.95 -25.42 -36.16
N GLY A 258 -20.00 -25.50 -35.33
CA GLY A 258 -19.87 -25.89 -33.93
C GLY A 258 -19.21 -24.83 -33.02
N LEU A 259 -18.92 -23.63 -33.53
CA LEU A 259 -18.19 -22.54 -32.87
C LEU A 259 -18.95 -21.84 -31.72
N GLY A 260 -19.99 -22.47 -31.18
CA GLY A 260 -20.76 -21.99 -30.03
C GLY A 260 -21.31 -23.10 -29.13
N LYS A 261 -20.93 -24.36 -29.39
CA LYS A 261 -21.21 -25.51 -28.53
C LYS A 261 -19.91 -25.94 -27.87
N GLN A 262 -19.36 -25.11 -27.00
CA GLN A 262 -18.46 -25.67 -26.00
C GLN A 262 -19.35 -26.47 -25.05
N GLU A 263 -19.13 -27.78 -25.01
CA GLU A 263 -19.74 -28.61 -23.97
C GLU A 263 -19.34 -28.01 -22.63
N ILE A 264 -20.34 -27.62 -21.85
CA ILE A 264 -20.11 -27.19 -20.47
C ILE A 264 -19.56 -28.44 -19.78
N PRO A 265 -18.34 -28.40 -19.20
CA PRO A 265 -17.77 -29.54 -18.50
C PRO A 265 -18.77 -30.11 -17.50
N GLU A 266 -18.84 -31.43 -17.35
CA GLU A 266 -19.79 -32.08 -16.41
C GLU A 266 -19.58 -31.64 -14.96
N ASP A 267 -18.37 -31.18 -14.63
CA ASP A 267 -17.96 -30.64 -13.34
C ASP A 267 -18.19 -29.12 -13.21
N TYR A 268 -18.78 -28.46 -14.22
CA TYR A 268 -19.10 -27.04 -14.14
C TYR A 268 -20.24 -26.80 -13.15
N ILE A 269 -19.86 -26.34 -11.97
CA ILE A 269 -20.79 -25.80 -10.98
C ILE A 269 -20.91 -24.30 -11.26
N ALA A 270 -22.06 -23.88 -11.79
CA ALA A 270 -22.35 -22.46 -11.95
C ALA A 270 -22.14 -21.74 -10.60
N PRO A 271 -21.30 -20.68 -10.55
CA PRO A 271 -21.03 -20.00 -9.29
C PRO A 271 -22.33 -19.48 -8.71
N LYS A 272 -22.68 -19.93 -7.51
CA LYS A 272 -23.78 -19.35 -6.72
C LYS A 272 -23.36 -17.95 -6.29
N ILE A 273 -23.61 -16.97 -7.15
CA ILE A 273 -23.48 -15.56 -6.81
C ILE A 273 -24.58 -15.26 -5.79
N ARG A 274 -24.26 -15.38 -4.50
CA ARG A 274 -25.11 -14.83 -3.44
C ARG A 274 -25.12 -13.33 -3.66
N PHE A 275 -26.28 -12.78 -4.00
CA PHE A 275 -26.51 -11.35 -3.91
C PHE A 275 -26.17 -10.94 -2.48
N ILE A 276 -25.09 -10.20 -2.30
CA ILE A 276 -24.81 -9.52 -1.04
C ILE A 276 -25.95 -8.53 -0.87
N GLY A 277 -26.84 -8.82 0.07
CA GLY A 277 -28.07 -8.07 0.30
C GLY A 277 -27.82 -6.57 0.37
N ASN A 278 -28.75 -5.82 -0.23
CA ASN A 278 -28.99 -4.39 -0.02
C ASN A 278 -27.84 -3.42 -0.30
N LEU A 279 -26.87 -3.75 -1.16
CA LEU A 279 -26.17 -2.70 -1.90
C LEU A 279 -27.16 -2.06 -2.88
N GLN A 280 -28.03 -1.18 -2.36
CA GLN A 280 -28.57 -0.09 -3.14
C GLN A 280 -27.37 0.65 -3.70
N ILE A 281 -26.99 0.32 -4.92
CA ILE A 281 -26.14 1.17 -5.74
C ILE A 281 -26.99 2.43 -5.94
N ARG A 282 -26.89 3.37 -4.98
CA ARG A 282 -27.38 4.73 -5.17
C ARG A 282 -26.60 5.24 -6.37
N ARG A 283 -27.24 5.18 -7.54
CA ARG A 283 -26.83 5.98 -8.68
C ARG A 283 -26.96 7.42 -8.21
N THR A 284 -25.88 7.98 -7.72
CA THR A 284 -25.74 9.42 -7.62
C THR A 284 -25.84 9.92 -9.05
N THR A 285 -27.02 10.36 -9.44
CA THR A 285 -27.20 11.24 -10.58
C THR A 285 -26.40 12.49 -10.26
N VAL A 286 -25.12 12.48 -10.65
CA VAL A 286 -24.29 13.68 -10.71
C VAL A 286 -25.05 14.61 -11.66
N GLY A 287 -25.71 15.59 -11.07
CA GLY A 287 -26.53 16.55 -11.79
C GLY A 287 -25.70 17.15 -12.91
N LYS A 288 -26.14 16.93 -14.16
CA LYS A 288 -25.76 17.78 -15.28
C LYS A 288 -26.18 19.19 -14.89
N LYS A 289 -25.23 20.00 -14.41
CA LYS A 289 -25.41 21.45 -14.36
C LYS A 289 -25.74 21.88 -15.78
N ALA A 290 -26.98 22.29 -16.00
CA ALA A 290 -27.39 22.98 -17.20
C ALA A 290 -26.48 24.21 -17.35
N ARG A 291 -25.66 24.20 -18.40
CA ARG A 291 -25.10 25.45 -18.92
C ARG A 291 -26.28 26.25 -19.44
N LYS A 292 -26.69 27.28 -18.70
CA LYS A 292 -27.47 28.37 -19.30
C LYS A 292 -26.49 29.17 -20.15
N ASN A 293 -26.82 29.26 -21.43
CA ASN A 293 -26.29 30.29 -22.33
C ASN A 293 -26.79 31.66 -21.89
#